data_AF-A0A402CNF1-F1
#
_entry.id   AF-A0A402CNF1-F1
#
_cell.length_a   1.000
_cell.length_b   1.000
_cell.length_c   1.000
_cell.angle_alpha   90.00
_cell.angle_beta   90.00
_cell.angle_gamma   90.00
#
_symmetry.space_group_name_H-M   'P 1'
#
loop_
_entity.id
_entity.type
_entity.pdbx_description
1 polymer ?
#
loop_
_entity_poly.entity_id
_entity_poly.type
_entity_poly.pdbx_seq_one_letter_code
_entity_poly.pdbx_strand_id
1 'polypeptide(L)'
;MEGKGETITFSVNGIDYEIDLSAKNAKDFHKKLDYYIDHATRVGGRKNRSAGTLASGDEVKRKPARRDRDHVRGVREWAQEQGYDIGVRGRIPTEIAEAYNAAH
;
A
#
# COMPACT_ATOMS: atom_id res chain seq x y z
N MET A 1 29.87 2.03 -17.20
CA MET A 1 28.43 2.29 -17.03
C MET A 1 27.99 1.59 -15.76
N GLU A 2 27.99 2.29 -14.62
CA GLU A 2 27.39 1.77 -13.39
C GLU A 2 25.88 1.69 -13.60
N GLY A 3 25.38 0.45 -13.71
CA GLY A 3 23.97 0.18 -13.97
C GLY A 3 23.14 0.65 -12.79
N LYS A 4 22.12 1.47 -13.07
CA LYS A 4 21.12 1.98 -12.13
C LYS A 4 20.72 0.87 -11.14
N GLY A 5 21.05 1.08 -9.86
CA GLY A 5 20.50 0.30 -8.78
C GLY A 5 18.99 0.53 -8.67
N GLU A 6 18.31 -0.39 -8.01
CA GLU A 6 16.87 -0.35 -7.78
C GLU A 6 16.58 -0.60 -6.30
N THR A 7 15.63 0.18 -5.77
CA THR A 7 15.06 0.00 -4.44
C THR A 7 13.88 -0.95 -4.55
N ILE A 8 13.96 -2.12 -3.91
CA ILE A 8 12.91 -3.14 -3.92
C ILE A 8 12.23 -3.14 -2.56
N THR A 9 10.89 -3.05 -2.56
CA THR A 9 10.06 -3.23 -1.38
C THR A 9 9.38 -4.60 -1.41
N PHE A 10 9.43 -5.33 -0.30
CA PHE A 10 8.86 -6.68 -0.19
C PHE A 10 8.41 -6.94 1.25
N SER A 11 7.49 -7.89 1.43
CA SER A 11 6.94 -8.22 2.75
C SER A 11 7.12 -9.70 3.07
N VAL A 12 7.48 -10.02 4.31
CA VAL A 12 7.60 -11.39 4.82
C VAL A 12 6.87 -11.46 6.16
N ASN A 13 5.91 -12.38 6.28
CA ASN A 13 5.09 -12.54 7.50
C ASN A 13 4.42 -11.25 7.99
N GLY A 14 4.02 -10.38 7.06
CA GLY A 14 3.38 -9.09 7.37
C GLY A 14 4.35 -7.98 7.80
N ILE A 15 5.65 -8.23 7.78
CA ILE A 15 6.68 -7.21 8.02
C ILE A 15 7.19 -6.70 6.67
N ASP A 16 7.19 -5.39 6.49
CA ASP A 16 7.67 -4.72 5.28
C ASP A 16 9.17 -4.45 5.36
N TYR A 17 9.87 -4.72 4.25
CA TYR A 17 11.30 -4.52 4.09
C TYR A 17 11.57 -3.72 2.81
N GLU A 18 12.66 -2.95 2.84
CA GLU A 18 13.19 -2.21 1.71
C GLU A 18 14.68 -2.53 1.55
N ILE A 19 15.13 -2.69 0.31
CA ILE A 19 16.53 -2.96 0.01
C ILE A 19 16.97 -2.25 -1.28
N ASP A 20 18.13 -1.59 -1.21
CA ASP A 20 18.80 -1.01 -2.38
C ASP A 20 19.77 -2.03 -2.98
N LEU A 21 19.51 -2.41 -4.22
CA LEU A 21 20.31 -3.39 -4.93
C LEU A 21 20.95 -2.79 -6.18
N SER A 22 22.18 -3.22 -6.49
CA SER A 22 22.76 -2.99 -7.81
C SER A 22 21.94 -3.71 -8.88
N ALA A 23 22.01 -3.24 -10.14
CA ALA A 23 21.24 -3.84 -11.25
C ALA A 23 21.44 -5.37 -11.39
N LYS A 24 22.63 -5.89 -11.06
CA LYS A 24 22.92 -7.33 -11.08
C LYS A 24 22.17 -8.05 -9.95
N ASN A 25 22.19 -7.49 -8.74
CA ASN A 25 21.57 -8.10 -7.57
C ASN A 25 20.04 -8.00 -7.62
N ALA A 26 19.49 -6.91 -8.16
CA ALA A 26 18.05 -6.77 -8.37
C ALA A 26 17.52 -7.88 -9.29
N LYS A 27 18.21 -8.15 -10.41
CA LYS A 27 17.87 -9.26 -11.32
C LYS A 27 17.92 -10.62 -10.62
N ASP A 28 18.91 -10.85 -9.78
CA ASP A 28 19.02 -12.10 -9.02
C ASP A 28 17.89 -12.25 -7.99
N PHE A 29 17.51 -11.16 -7.33
CA PHE A 29 16.38 -11.12 -6.40
C PHE A 29 15.06 -11.51 -7.10
N HIS A 30 14.76 -10.90 -8.25
CA HIS A 30 13.55 -11.24 -9.01
C HIS A 30 13.54 -12.70 -9.46
N LYS A 31 14.65 -13.22 -9.99
CA LYS A 31 14.76 -14.63 -10.40
C LYS A 31 14.48 -15.61 -9.26
N LYS A 32 14.92 -15.29 -8.04
CA LYS A 32 14.65 -16.13 -6.86
C LYS A 32 13.18 -16.10 -6.47
N LEU A 33 12.52 -14.96 -6.65
CA LEU A 33 11.09 -14.84 -6.38
C LEU A 33 10.21 -15.49 -7.47
N ASP A 34 10.65 -15.51 -8.74
CA ASP A 34 9.86 -16.02 -9.86
C ASP A 34 9.30 -17.44 -9.59
N TYR A 35 10.13 -18.35 -9.07
CA TYR A 35 9.69 -19.70 -8.72
C TYR A 35 8.53 -19.70 -7.70
N TYR A 36 8.64 -18.90 -6.64
CA TYR A 36 7.60 -18.82 -5.62
C TYR A 36 6.36 -18.09 -6.12
N ILE A 37 6.52 -17.09 -6.99
CA ILE A 37 5.41 -16.36 -7.61
C ILE A 37 4.61 -17.28 -8.53
N ASP A 38 5.26 -18.14 -9.32
CA ASP A 38 4.60 -19.09 -10.22
C ASP A 38 3.71 -20.09 -9.46
N HIS A 39 4.13 -20.49 -8.25
CA HIS A 39 3.38 -21.40 -7.38
C HIS A 39 2.48 -20.71 -6.36
N ALA A 40 2.55 -19.37 -6.23
CA ALA A 40 1.76 -18.63 -5.25
C ALA A 40 0.41 -18.24 -5.83
N THR A 41 -0.62 -18.32 -4.98
CA THR A 41 -1.90 -17.66 -5.29
C THR A 41 -1.80 -16.20 -4.90
N ARG A 42 -2.12 -15.31 -5.84
CA ARG A 42 -2.13 -13.87 -5.56
C ARG A 42 -3.29 -13.51 -4.64
N VAL A 43 -3.01 -13.32 -3.35
CA VAL A 43 -4.01 -13.04 -2.29
C VAL A 43 -4.39 -11.55 -2.15
N GLY A 44 -3.98 -10.70 -3.09
CA GLY A 44 -4.26 -9.27 -3.09
C GLY A 44 -3.65 -8.52 -4.28
N GLY A 45 -3.89 -7.21 -4.37
CA GLY A 45 -3.35 -6.36 -5.43
C GLY A 45 -4.44 -5.85 -6.39
N ARG A 46 -4.63 -4.52 -6.35
CA ARG A 46 -5.51 -3.74 -7.22
C ARG A 46 -5.26 -4.18 -8.66
N LYS A 47 -6.31 -4.69 -9.32
CA LYS A 47 -6.42 -4.61 -10.78
C LYS A 47 -6.22 -3.13 -11.10
N ASN A 48 -5.02 -2.74 -11.50
CA ASN A 48 -4.83 -1.51 -12.25
C ASN A 48 -5.66 -1.72 -13.52
N ARG A 49 -6.94 -1.34 -13.44
CA ARG A 49 -7.69 -0.92 -14.60
C ARG A 49 -6.91 0.30 -15.08
N SER A 50 -5.98 0.04 -15.98
CA SER A 50 -5.51 1.02 -16.95
C SER A 50 -6.76 1.73 -17.48
N ALA A 51 -6.66 3.05 -17.52
CA ALA A 51 -7.63 3.89 -18.19
C ALA A 51 -7.88 3.33 -19.61
N GLY A 52 -9.15 3.13 -19.96
CA GLY A 52 -9.53 2.67 -21.29
C GLY A 52 -10.78 1.79 -21.27
N THR A 53 -11.94 2.44 -21.22
CA THR A 53 -13.07 2.27 -22.16
C THR A 53 -14.36 2.67 -21.44
N LEU A 54 -14.90 3.79 -21.89
CA LEU A 54 -16.25 4.25 -21.66
C LEU A 54 -17.22 3.21 -22.23
N ALA A 55 -18.16 2.70 -21.43
CA ALA A 55 -19.53 2.39 -21.86
C ALA A 55 -20.36 1.94 -20.65
N SER A 56 -21.31 2.81 -20.29
CA SER A 56 -22.68 2.54 -19.85
C SER A 56 -22.96 1.60 -18.66
N GLY A 57 -23.71 2.15 -17.68
CA GLY A 57 -24.61 1.38 -16.83
C GLY A 57 -24.34 1.54 -15.34
N ASP A 58 -25.34 2.07 -14.64
CA ASP A 58 -25.59 1.99 -13.20
C ASP A 58 -24.66 2.72 -12.23
N GLU A 59 -25.08 3.96 -11.96
CA GLU A 59 -25.34 4.53 -10.64
C GLU A 59 -24.80 3.75 -9.42
N VAL A 60 -23.50 3.91 -9.13
CA VAL A 60 -23.01 3.79 -7.76
C VAL A 60 -22.40 5.13 -7.39
N LYS A 61 -23.08 5.84 -6.49
CA LYS A 61 -22.66 7.11 -5.87
C LYS A 61 -21.24 6.98 -5.27
N ARG A 62 -20.20 7.10 -6.10
CA ARG A 62 -18.82 7.25 -5.65
C ARG A 62 -18.64 8.70 -5.21
N LYS A 63 -18.83 8.95 -3.90
CA LYS A 63 -18.33 10.17 -3.29
C LYS A 63 -16.82 10.26 -3.56
N PRO A 64 -16.31 11.44 -3.97
CA PRO A 64 -14.93 11.59 -4.38
C PRO A 64 -14.00 11.42 -3.17
N ALA A 65 -12.81 10.87 -3.42
CA ALA A 65 -11.70 10.60 -2.50
C ALA A 65 -11.18 11.81 -1.66
N ARG A 66 -11.91 12.92 -1.62
CA ARG A 66 -11.63 14.09 -0.78
C ARG A 66 -12.08 13.87 0.67
N ARG A 67 -13.29 13.33 0.87
CA ARG A 67 -13.80 13.04 2.24
C ARG A 67 -12.93 12.04 2.99
N ASP A 68 -12.37 11.08 2.26
CA ASP A 68 -11.47 10.07 2.81
C ASP A 68 -10.15 10.70 3.31
N ARG A 69 -9.63 11.71 2.60
CA ARG A 69 -8.41 12.42 3.00
C ARG A 69 -8.61 13.27 4.26
N ASP A 70 -9.74 13.96 4.34
CA ASP A 70 -10.06 14.79 5.51
C ASP A 70 -10.29 13.92 6.76
N HIS A 71 -10.96 12.78 6.59
CA HIS A 71 -11.16 11.79 7.65
C HIS A 71 -9.84 11.15 8.13
N VAL A 72 -8.98 10.74 7.19
CA VAL A 72 -7.65 10.20 7.50
C VAL A 72 -6.79 11.23 8.25
N ARG A 73 -6.90 12.51 7.93
CA ARG A 73 -6.19 13.55 8.66
C ARG A 73 -6.70 13.68 10.10
N GLY A 74 -8.01 13.68 10.32
CA GLY A 74 -8.60 13.78 11.66
C GLY A 74 -8.26 12.58 12.56
N VAL A 75 -8.31 11.37 12.01
CA VAL A 75 -7.90 10.15 12.73
C VAL A 75 -6.42 10.22 13.14
N ARG A 76 -5.57 10.78 12.28
CA ARG A 76 -4.14 10.96 12.55
C ARG A 76 -3.85 11.97 13.64
N GLU A 77 -4.52 13.12 13.61
CA GLU A 77 -4.36 14.15 14.65
C GLU A 77 -4.79 13.59 16.01
N TRP A 78 -5.95 12.94 16.08
CA TRP A 78 -6.41 12.25 17.30
C TRP A 78 -5.45 11.15 17.76
N ALA A 79 -4.94 10.33 16.85
CA ALA A 79 -4.02 9.25 17.18
C ALA A 79 -2.68 9.75 17.74
N GLN A 80 -2.16 10.86 17.21
CA GLN A 80 -0.97 11.54 17.75
C GLN A 80 -1.22 12.10 19.15
N GLU A 81 -2.39 12.71 19.39
CA GLU A 81 -2.77 13.21 20.71
C GLU A 81 -2.93 12.10 21.75
N GLN A 82 -3.40 10.92 21.34
CA GLN A 82 -3.52 9.74 22.21
C GLN A 82 -2.18 8.98 22.38
N GLY A 83 -1.11 9.39 21.71
CA GLY A 83 0.22 8.77 21.83
C GLY A 83 0.40 7.48 21.02
N TYR A 84 -0.43 7.24 20.01
CA TYR A 84 -0.25 6.11 19.09
C TYR A 84 0.88 6.40 18.09
N ASP A 85 1.77 5.41 17.89
CA ASP A 85 2.82 5.48 16.88
C ASP A 85 2.22 5.25 15.48
N ILE A 86 2.03 6.35 14.75
CA ILE A 86 1.56 6.31 13.36
C ILE A 86 2.61 6.84 12.39
N GLY A 87 2.82 6.07 11.32
CA GLY A 87 3.67 6.48 10.22
C GLY A 87 3.27 7.84 9.65
N VAL A 88 4.25 8.73 9.51
CA VAL A 88 4.09 10.12 9.01
C VAL A 88 3.41 10.17 7.64
N ARG A 89 3.47 9.08 6.86
CA ARG A 89 2.80 8.93 5.56
C ARG A 89 2.31 7.49 5.40
N GLY A 90 1.17 7.31 4.72
CA GLY A 90 0.62 5.99 4.42
C GLY A 90 -0.75 5.74 5.05
N ARG A 91 -1.21 4.49 4.92
CA ARG A 91 -2.49 4.01 5.43
C ARG A 91 -2.46 3.97 6.96
N ILE A 92 -3.52 4.42 7.61
CA ILE A 92 -3.66 4.35 9.07
C ILE A 92 -3.89 2.88 9.47
N PRO A 93 -3.18 2.38 10.50
CA PRO A 93 -3.46 1.06 11.06
C PRO A 93 -4.94 0.89 11.41
N THR A 94 -5.52 -0.26 11.09
CA THR A 94 -6.95 -0.52 11.33
C THR A 94 -7.34 -0.33 12.79
N GLU A 95 -6.45 -0.71 13.72
CA GLU A 95 -6.66 -0.56 15.17
C GLU A 95 -6.91 0.90 15.58
N ILE A 96 -6.26 1.86 14.93
CA ILE A 96 -6.38 3.28 15.23
C ILE A 96 -7.64 3.87 14.60
N ALA A 97 -7.99 3.41 13.39
CA ALA A 97 -9.25 3.79 12.75
C ALA A 97 -10.46 3.26 13.56
N GLU A 98 -10.36 2.06 14.13
CA GLU A 98 -11.37 1.50 15.02
C GLU A 98 -11.44 2.24 16.35
N ALA A 99 -10.29 2.54 16.97
CA ALA A 99 -10.24 3.28 18.22
C ALA A 99 -10.80 4.72 18.07
N TYR A 100 -10.58 5.36 16.91
CA TYR A 100 -11.18 6.66 16.59
C TYR A 100 -12.70 6.56 16.46
N ASN A 101 -13.22 5.55 15.76
CA ASN A 101 -14.67 5.31 15.64
C ASN A 101 -15.32 4.86 16.96
N ALA A 102 -14.56 4.31 17.91
CA ALA A 102 -15.06 3.97 19.24
C ALA A 102 -15.10 5.19 20.17
N ALA A 103 -14.21 6.17 19.93
CA ALA A 103 -14.13 7.40 20.70
C ALA A 103 -15.03 8.54 20.17
N HIS A 104 -15.70 8.35 19.03
CA HIS A 104 -16.50 9.36 18.32
C HIS A 104 -17.83 8.82 17.82
#